data_AF-A0A2C5Y1Y5-F1
#
_entry.id   AF-A0A2C5Y1Y5-F1
#
_cell.length_a   1.000
_cell.length_b   1.000
_cell.length_c   1.000
_cell.angle_alpha   90.00
_cell.angle_beta   90.00
_cell.angle_gamma   90.00
#
_symmetry.space_group_name_H-M   'P 1'
#
loop_
_entity.id
_entity.type
_entity.pdbx_description
1 polymer ?
#
loop_
_entity_poly.entity_id
_entity_poly.type
_entity_poly.pdbx_seq_one_letter_code
_entity_poly.pdbx_strand_id
1 'polypeptide(L)'
;MPPLTLLSLALLLPSALSYPNMETLRSHASLSRRSTALIGDLTTLPLSQLSPTGHAIRAILNGTASGLDTTSTYSPPPRDSPACAADTCCIYAHLASAMRTAMLDPSGQCNNLARSSLRLGFHDAAGWSSKTGPAGGADGSIVLAGECEARAVNNGLQDACAQMRVWHDAYKASGVSMADVIQLAANVGTVVCPLGPRVRSFVGRKDSSVPAPEGNVPEATDSIDKLLSMFQDKTISPAGLVALVGAHTASQQFFFDPARAGAPQDTTPHIWDTDFYGNTLQEVAPNGIVRFDSDVALSRDPRTSSSWQGFQGAQGFWAFAYGQEYVRLSLLGVSNINDLTECTKVLPEFISTVPAGLDTN
;
A
#
# COMPACT_ATOMS: atom_id res chain seq x y z
N MET A 1 34.61 -10.71 -53.33
CA MET A 1 34.95 -9.74 -52.27
C MET A 1 33.65 -9.03 -51.87
N PRO A 2 33.39 -8.88 -50.56
CA PRO A 2 32.11 -8.47 -49.94
C PRO A 2 31.91 -6.94 -50.01
N PRO A 3 30.88 -6.30 -49.38
CA PRO A 3 29.55 -6.73 -48.89
C PRO A 3 28.40 -5.79 -49.36
N LEU A 4 27.14 -6.12 -49.06
CA LEU A 4 26.12 -5.09 -48.75
C LEU A 4 25.07 -5.69 -47.82
N THR A 5 25.38 -5.67 -46.52
CA THR A 5 24.45 -5.99 -45.44
C THR A 5 23.62 -4.73 -45.16
N LEU A 6 22.33 -4.78 -45.47
CA LEU A 6 21.36 -3.77 -45.05
C LEU A 6 21.22 -3.85 -43.53
N LEU A 7 21.83 -2.91 -42.82
CA LEU A 7 21.64 -2.72 -41.39
C LEU A 7 20.24 -2.10 -41.19
N SER A 8 19.25 -2.93 -40.90
CA SER A 8 17.95 -2.47 -40.40
C SER A 8 18.17 -1.93 -38.99
N LEU A 9 18.39 -0.62 -38.88
CA LEU A 9 18.41 0.07 -37.60
C LEU A 9 16.96 0.11 -37.07
N ALA A 10 16.57 -0.94 -36.36
CA ALA A 10 15.38 -0.89 -35.53
C ALA A 10 15.62 0.16 -34.44
N LEU A 11 15.00 1.33 -34.57
CA LEU A 11 14.85 2.25 -33.45
C LEU A 11 14.03 1.53 -32.38
N LEU A 12 14.73 0.92 -31.43
CA LEU A 12 14.20 0.63 -30.11
C LEU A 12 13.96 1.97 -29.43
N LEU A 13 12.77 2.54 -29.64
CA LEU A 13 12.24 3.55 -28.73
C LEU A 13 12.22 2.90 -27.34
N PRO A 14 12.92 3.47 -26.34
CA PRO A 14 12.67 3.05 -24.98
C PRO A 14 11.21 3.40 -24.70
N SER A 15 10.39 2.40 -24.40
CA SER A 15 9.11 2.58 -23.73
C SER A 15 9.41 3.11 -22.33
N ALA A 16 9.83 4.38 -22.24
CA ALA A 16 9.76 5.11 -21.01
C ALA A 16 8.27 5.20 -20.68
N LEU A 17 7.82 4.37 -19.76
CA LEU A 17 6.59 4.60 -19.01
C LEU A 17 6.84 5.83 -18.13
N SER A 18 6.97 7.00 -18.77
CA SER A 18 6.73 8.27 -18.13
C SER A 18 5.25 8.26 -17.78
N TYR A 19 4.96 8.22 -16.48
CA TYR A 19 3.62 8.48 -15.96
C TYR A 19 3.04 9.68 -16.74
N PRO A 20 1.84 9.56 -17.34
CA PRO A 20 1.26 10.64 -18.14
C PRO A 20 1.22 11.93 -17.33
N ASN A 21 1.24 13.08 -18.01
CA ASN A 21 1.24 14.41 -17.38
C ASN A 21 0.27 14.43 -16.19
N MET A 22 0.80 14.70 -14.99
CA MET A 22 0.07 14.64 -13.72
C MET A 22 -1.17 15.54 -13.71
N GLU A 23 -1.17 16.61 -14.51
CA GLU A 23 -2.35 17.44 -14.75
C GLU A 23 -3.49 16.68 -15.44
N THR A 24 -3.17 15.84 -16.42
CA THR A 24 -4.13 15.01 -17.14
C THR A 24 -4.71 13.91 -16.26
N LEU A 25 -3.90 13.31 -15.37
CA LEU A 25 -4.43 12.36 -14.39
C LEU A 25 -5.37 13.07 -13.41
N ARG A 26 -4.98 14.23 -12.89
CA ARG A 26 -5.80 15.04 -11.94
C ARG A 26 -7.15 15.48 -12.49
N SER A 27 -7.28 15.66 -13.80
CA SER A 27 -8.55 16.09 -14.42
C SER A 27 -9.57 14.96 -14.58
N HIS A 28 -9.22 13.70 -14.28
CA HIS A 28 -10.18 12.60 -14.26
C HIS A 28 -11.26 12.82 -13.19
N ALA A 29 -12.52 12.67 -13.58
CA ALA A 29 -13.70 12.87 -12.73
C ALA A 29 -13.75 11.97 -11.48
N SER A 30 -13.02 10.85 -11.47
CA SER A 30 -12.87 10.00 -10.27
C SER A 30 -11.94 10.62 -9.22
N LEU A 31 -10.91 11.37 -9.62
CA LEU A 31 -10.01 12.06 -8.68
C LEU A 31 -10.56 13.40 -8.19
N SER A 32 -11.48 14.04 -8.92
CA SER A 32 -12.13 15.28 -8.45
C SER A 32 -13.05 15.05 -7.23
N ARG A 33 -13.38 13.79 -6.92
CA ARG A 33 -14.18 13.37 -5.75
C ARG A 33 -13.32 12.82 -4.60
N ARG A 34 -12.00 13.05 -4.61
CA ARG A 34 -11.12 12.62 -3.52
C ARG A 34 -11.33 13.46 -2.26
N SER A 35 -10.96 12.90 -1.13
CA SER A 35 -10.91 13.65 0.12
C SER A 35 -9.69 14.57 0.17
N THR A 36 -9.90 15.81 0.60
CA THR A 36 -8.83 16.77 0.94
C THR A 36 -8.76 17.03 2.44
N ALA A 37 -9.47 16.22 3.24
CA ALA A 37 -9.44 16.36 4.69
C ALA A 37 -8.02 16.12 5.22
N LEU A 38 -7.59 17.00 6.12
CA LEU A 38 -6.37 16.81 6.89
C LEU A 38 -6.64 15.88 8.07
N ILE A 39 -5.59 15.25 8.58
CA ILE A 39 -5.64 14.27 9.68
C ILE A 39 -4.49 14.54 10.65
N GLY A 40 -4.58 13.98 11.86
CA GLY A 40 -3.58 14.15 12.91
C GLY A 40 -3.39 15.63 13.32
N ASP A 41 -2.16 15.97 13.70
CA ASP A 41 -1.73 17.32 14.08
C ASP A 41 -1.81 18.36 12.92
N LEU A 42 -1.84 17.91 11.66
CA LEU A 42 -2.02 18.79 10.50
C LEU A 42 -3.39 19.49 10.46
N THR A 43 -4.37 18.99 11.22
CA THR A 43 -5.69 19.61 11.34
C THR A 43 -5.67 20.91 12.14
N THR A 44 -4.73 21.05 13.07
CA THR A 44 -4.66 22.17 14.01
C THR A 44 -3.42 23.05 13.83
N LEU A 45 -2.33 22.51 13.27
CA LEU A 45 -1.09 23.26 13.09
C LEU A 45 -1.21 24.32 11.99
N PRO A 46 -0.80 25.58 12.25
CA PRO A 46 -0.72 26.60 11.22
C PRO A 46 0.43 26.31 10.25
N LEU A 47 0.31 26.79 9.00
CA LEU A 47 1.32 26.56 7.95
C LEU A 47 2.74 26.98 8.36
N SER A 48 2.89 28.01 9.19
CA SER A 48 4.18 28.49 9.68
C SER A 48 4.88 27.55 10.67
N GLN A 49 4.16 26.56 11.21
CA GLN A 49 4.69 25.56 12.14
C GLN A 49 4.90 24.19 11.49
N LEU A 50 4.60 24.06 10.19
CA LEU A 50 4.80 22.79 9.50
C LEU A 50 6.28 22.57 9.21
N SER A 51 6.76 21.37 9.53
CA SER A 51 8.05 20.88 9.07
C SER A 51 8.04 20.68 7.55
N PRO A 52 9.20 20.49 6.90
CA PRO A 52 9.24 20.09 5.50
C PRO A 52 8.40 18.84 5.21
N THR A 53 8.44 17.83 6.10
CA THR A 53 7.62 16.63 5.98
C THR A 53 6.14 16.93 6.16
N GLY A 54 5.77 17.77 7.15
CA GLY A 54 4.39 18.19 7.35
C GLY A 54 3.80 18.91 6.13
N HIS A 55 4.59 19.79 5.49
CA HIS A 55 4.22 20.43 4.23
C HIS A 55 4.06 19.40 3.09
N ALA A 56 4.98 18.46 2.97
CA ALA A 56 4.92 17.42 1.95
C ALA A 56 3.67 16.55 2.10
N ILE A 57 3.40 16.03 3.31
CA ILE A 57 2.24 15.20 3.59
C ILE A 57 0.95 15.99 3.36
N ARG A 58 0.86 17.24 3.84
CA ARG A 58 -0.29 18.11 3.58
C ARG A 58 -0.55 18.27 2.08
N ALA A 59 0.50 18.45 1.27
CA ALA A 59 0.37 18.59 -0.18
C ALA A 59 -0.11 17.28 -0.84
N ILE A 60 0.29 16.12 -0.33
CA ILE A 60 -0.22 14.80 -0.77
C ILE A 60 -1.72 14.66 -0.40
N LEU A 61 -2.09 14.95 0.85
CA LEU A 61 -3.47 14.83 1.32
C LEU A 61 -4.45 15.78 0.59
N ASN A 62 -3.98 16.98 0.22
CA ASN A 62 -4.73 17.91 -0.64
C ASN A 62 -4.64 17.54 -2.14
N GLY A 63 -3.80 16.57 -2.46
CA GLY A 63 -3.42 16.05 -3.78
C GLY A 63 -2.85 17.11 -4.73
N THR A 64 -2.14 18.09 -4.18
CA THR A 64 -1.30 19.04 -4.91
C THR A 64 0.12 18.50 -5.14
N ALA A 65 0.52 17.46 -4.42
CA ALA A 65 1.74 16.67 -4.66
C ALA A 65 1.41 15.21 -4.97
N SER A 66 2.38 14.45 -5.48
CA SER A 66 2.25 13.00 -5.68
C SER A 66 2.48 12.23 -4.38
N GLY A 67 1.69 11.17 -4.16
CA GLY A 67 1.95 10.16 -3.14
C GLY A 67 3.00 9.13 -3.55
N LEU A 68 3.54 9.22 -4.78
CA LEU A 68 4.58 8.35 -5.32
C LEU A 68 5.93 9.05 -5.41
N ASP A 69 7.00 8.28 -5.25
CA ASP A 69 8.36 8.68 -5.61
C ASP A 69 9.07 7.54 -6.36
N THR A 70 9.29 7.75 -7.64
CA THR A 70 9.87 6.74 -8.53
C THR A 70 11.35 6.99 -8.81
N THR A 71 11.96 7.98 -8.14
CA THR A 71 13.27 8.52 -8.55
C THR A 71 14.33 8.47 -7.45
N SER A 72 13.93 8.52 -6.17
CA SER A 72 14.92 8.51 -5.10
C SER A 72 15.66 7.17 -5.02
N THR A 73 16.98 7.24 -4.85
CA THR A 73 17.84 6.09 -4.59
C THR A 73 18.64 6.34 -3.32
N TYR A 74 19.09 5.27 -2.68
CA TYR A 74 19.84 5.38 -1.44
C TYR A 74 20.81 4.22 -1.27
N SER A 75 22.05 4.56 -0.98
CA SER A 75 23.10 3.61 -0.60
C SER A 75 23.41 3.82 0.89
N PRO A 76 22.84 3.01 1.79
CA PRO A 76 23.01 3.23 3.22
C PRO A 76 24.47 2.98 3.64
N PRO A 77 25.02 3.79 4.57
CA PRO A 77 26.24 3.44 5.29
C PRO A 77 26.10 2.07 5.99
N PRO A 78 27.21 1.45 6.42
CA PRO A 78 27.16 0.23 7.23
C PRO A 78 26.28 0.43 8.46
N ARG A 79 25.45 -0.57 8.78
CA ARG A 79 24.40 -0.50 9.81
C ARG A 79 24.88 0.06 11.14
N ASP A 80 26.01 -0.43 11.64
CA ASP A 80 26.52 -0.08 12.97
C ASP A 80 27.51 1.09 12.93
N SER A 81 27.56 1.83 11.82
CA SER A 81 28.46 2.98 11.68
C SER A 81 27.86 4.26 12.31
N PRO A 82 28.70 5.20 12.79
CA PRO A 82 28.24 6.51 13.24
C PRO A 82 27.48 7.29 12.14
N ALA A 83 27.85 7.10 10.87
CA ALA A 83 27.16 7.71 9.74
C ALA A 83 25.72 7.20 9.60
N CYS A 84 25.48 5.91 9.86
CA CYS A 84 24.13 5.36 9.87
C CYS A 84 23.32 5.88 11.05
N ALA A 85 23.92 5.95 12.25
CA ALA A 85 23.26 6.50 13.43
C ALA A 85 22.85 7.98 13.28
N ALA A 86 23.55 8.75 12.42
CA ALA A 86 23.26 10.15 12.15
C ALA A 86 22.19 10.39 11.07
N ASP A 87 21.86 9.39 10.23
CA ASP A 87 20.79 9.47 9.22
C ASP A 87 19.62 8.60 9.68
N THR A 88 18.52 9.24 10.10
CA THR A 88 17.29 8.56 10.55
C THR A 88 16.84 7.46 9.59
N CYS A 89 16.99 7.66 8.28
CA CYS A 89 16.54 6.69 7.28
C CYS A 89 17.50 5.50 7.09
N CYS A 90 18.75 5.59 7.56
CA CYS A 90 19.74 4.54 7.31
C CYS A 90 19.30 3.19 7.87
N ILE A 91 18.83 3.17 9.12
CA ILE A 91 18.41 1.93 9.76
C ILE A 91 17.23 1.28 9.03
N TYR A 92 16.29 2.09 8.52
CA TYR A 92 15.16 1.65 7.73
C TYR A 92 15.56 1.08 6.37
N ALA A 93 16.68 1.52 5.77
CA ALA A 93 17.20 0.91 4.55
C ALA A 93 17.74 -0.51 4.77
N HIS A 94 18.40 -0.76 5.89
CA HIS A 94 18.81 -2.11 6.26
C HIS A 94 17.59 -3.00 6.52
N LEU A 95 16.56 -2.46 7.18
CA LEU A 95 15.30 -3.17 7.40
C LEU A 95 14.56 -3.46 6.09
N ALA A 96 14.41 -2.48 5.20
CA ALA A 96 13.76 -2.64 3.91
C ALA A 96 14.48 -3.68 3.02
N SER A 97 15.81 -3.73 3.08
CA SER A 97 16.61 -4.76 2.41
C SER A 97 16.30 -6.16 2.94
N ALA A 98 16.26 -6.33 4.27
CA ALA A 98 15.90 -7.60 4.90
C ALA A 98 14.46 -8.03 4.56
N MET A 99 13.51 -7.08 4.57
CA MET A 99 12.12 -7.30 4.15
C MET A 99 12.05 -7.78 2.71
N ARG A 100 12.71 -7.07 1.77
CA ARG A 100 12.74 -7.46 0.35
C ARG A 100 13.23 -8.91 0.18
N THR A 101 14.33 -9.27 0.83
CA THR A 101 14.88 -10.64 0.74
C THR A 101 13.88 -11.68 1.25
N ALA A 102 13.17 -11.40 2.35
CA ALA A 102 12.19 -12.33 2.91
C ALA A 102 10.88 -12.40 2.12
N MET A 103 10.53 -11.34 1.38
CA MET A 103 9.26 -11.19 0.66
C MET A 103 9.29 -11.69 -0.78
N LEU A 104 10.45 -12.12 -1.28
CA LEU A 104 10.60 -12.73 -2.59
C LEU A 104 10.70 -14.26 -2.47
N ASP A 105 10.07 -14.96 -3.39
CA ASP A 105 10.28 -16.41 -3.56
C ASP A 105 11.55 -16.69 -4.40
N PRO A 106 11.98 -17.96 -4.54
CA PRO A 106 13.16 -18.30 -5.33
C PRO A 106 13.08 -17.92 -6.82
N SER A 107 11.88 -17.68 -7.35
CA SER A 107 11.66 -17.20 -8.72
C SER A 107 11.66 -15.68 -8.83
N GLY A 108 11.80 -14.96 -7.72
CA GLY A 108 11.78 -13.51 -7.66
C GLY A 108 10.38 -12.89 -7.69
N GLN A 109 9.33 -13.68 -7.42
CA GLN A 109 7.96 -13.18 -7.26
C GLN A 109 7.67 -12.78 -5.83
N CYS A 110 6.74 -11.86 -5.63
CA CYS A 110 6.28 -11.53 -4.28
C CYS A 110 5.50 -12.70 -3.67
N ASN A 111 5.90 -13.11 -2.47
CA ASN A 111 5.39 -14.30 -1.80
C ASN A 111 4.23 -13.98 -0.83
N ASN A 112 3.78 -14.98 -0.06
CA ASN A 112 2.71 -14.81 0.95
C ASN A 112 3.05 -13.76 2.01
N LEU A 113 4.31 -13.65 2.43
CA LEU A 113 4.74 -12.65 3.41
C LEU A 113 4.62 -11.24 2.84
N ALA A 114 4.95 -11.05 1.55
CA ALA A 114 4.69 -9.78 0.88
C ALA A 114 3.21 -9.41 0.97
N ARG A 115 2.33 -10.25 0.40
CA ARG A 115 0.87 -10.02 0.35
C ARG A 115 0.26 -9.79 1.74
N SER A 116 0.63 -10.61 2.72
CA SER A 116 0.13 -10.48 4.09
C SER A 116 0.66 -9.23 4.80
N SER A 117 1.84 -8.72 4.44
CA SER A 117 2.36 -7.45 4.95
C SER A 117 1.57 -6.24 4.42
N LEU A 118 1.13 -6.27 3.16
CA LEU A 118 0.21 -5.23 2.64
C LEU A 118 -1.10 -5.24 3.41
N ARG A 119 -1.69 -6.44 3.58
CA ARG A 119 -2.91 -6.60 4.37
C ARG A 119 -2.70 -6.11 5.80
N LEU A 120 -1.57 -6.44 6.43
CA LEU A 120 -1.27 -6.00 7.79
C LEU A 120 -1.18 -4.47 7.90
N GLY A 121 -0.55 -3.80 6.92
CA GLY A 121 -0.49 -2.34 6.86
C GLY A 121 -1.89 -1.70 6.83
N PHE A 122 -2.81 -2.29 6.09
CA PHE A 122 -4.22 -1.89 6.11
C PHE A 122 -4.88 -2.18 7.45
N HIS A 123 -4.77 -3.40 7.99
CA HIS A 123 -5.48 -3.81 9.20
C HIS A 123 -5.03 -3.03 10.46
N ASP A 124 -3.75 -2.65 10.57
CA ASP A 124 -3.26 -1.73 11.61
C ASP A 124 -3.96 -0.36 11.48
N ALA A 125 -3.78 0.28 10.32
CA ALA A 125 -4.34 1.60 10.02
C ALA A 125 -5.88 1.69 10.10
N ALA A 126 -6.57 0.64 9.66
CA ALA A 126 -8.02 0.60 9.57
C ALA A 126 -8.69 0.53 10.95
N GLY A 127 -7.97 0.22 12.03
CA GLY A 127 -8.51 0.27 13.38
C GLY A 127 -9.01 1.66 13.81
N TRP A 128 -8.52 2.73 13.17
CA TRP A 128 -8.90 4.11 13.48
C TRP A 128 -10.24 4.53 12.87
N SER A 129 -10.99 5.38 13.58
CA SER A 129 -12.16 6.10 13.07
C SER A 129 -12.31 7.45 13.76
N SER A 130 -12.70 8.48 12.99
CA SER A 130 -13.04 9.80 13.54
C SER A 130 -14.20 9.79 14.54
N LYS A 131 -14.96 8.67 14.63
CA LYS A 131 -16.09 8.49 15.54
C LYS A 131 -15.75 7.77 16.84
N THR A 132 -14.63 7.04 16.89
CA THR A 132 -14.29 6.15 18.01
C THR A 132 -13.14 6.65 18.89
N GLY A 133 -12.73 7.91 18.70
CA GLY A 133 -11.67 8.55 19.48
C GLY A 133 -10.27 8.37 18.88
N PRO A 134 -9.21 8.64 19.65
CA PRO A 134 -7.84 8.68 19.14
C PRO A 134 -7.16 7.31 19.04
N ALA A 135 -7.77 6.24 19.53
CA ALA A 135 -7.18 4.90 19.55
C ALA A 135 -7.27 4.21 18.18
N GLY A 136 -6.29 3.33 17.92
CA GLY A 136 -6.13 2.63 16.65
C GLY A 136 -5.53 3.51 15.56
N GLY A 137 -5.17 2.90 14.44
CA GLY A 137 -4.52 3.57 13.33
C GLY A 137 -3.17 2.93 13.01
N ALA A 138 -2.35 3.64 12.25
CA ALA A 138 -0.99 3.20 11.99
C ALA A 138 -0.13 3.44 13.25
N ASP A 139 -0.35 2.62 14.28
CA ASP A 139 0.23 2.75 15.61
C ASP A 139 0.81 1.44 16.16
N GLY A 140 0.81 0.36 15.35
CA GLY A 140 1.37 -0.93 15.72
C GLY A 140 0.54 -1.73 16.72
N SER A 141 -0.63 -1.21 17.14
CA SER A 141 -1.50 -1.85 18.14
C SER A 141 -1.92 -3.25 17.73
N ILE A 142 -2.09 -3.52 16.42
CA ILE A 142 -2.49 -4.84 15.95
C ILE A 142 -1.53 -5.95 16.39
N VAL A 143 -0.23 -5.64 16.48
CA VAL A 143 0.80 -6.57 16.97
C VAL A 143 1.04 -6.42 18.47
N LEU A 144 1.15 -5.18 18.95
CA LEU A 144 1.55 -4.87 20.33
C LEU A 144 0.46 -5.15 21.37
N ALA A 145 -0.81 -5.05 20.98
CA ALA A 145 -1.95 -5.41 21.82
C ALA A 145 -2.42 -6.86 21.59
N GLY A 146 -1.75 -7.64 20.75
CA GLY A 146 -2.07 -9.06 20.48
C GLY A 146 -3.33 -9.28 19.66
N GLU A 147 -3.73 -8.31 18.83
CA GLU A 147 -4.98 -8.39 18.08
C GLU A 147 -4.92 -9.37 16.91
N CYS A 148 -3.74 -9.66 16.35
CA CYS A 148 -3.58 -10.68 15.30
C CYS A 148 -4.03 -12.06 15.80
N GLU A 149 -3.80 -12.35 17.07
CA GLU A 149 -4.15 -13.63 17.70
C GLU A 149 -5.53 -13.60 18.37
N ALA A 150 -5.95 -12.44 18.88
CA ALA A 150 -7.18 -12.32 19.67
C ALA A 150 -8.46 -12.04 18.85
N ARG A 151 -8.36 -11.52 17.62
CA ARG A 151 -9.53 -11.05 16.86
C ARG A 151 -9.74 -11.80 15.55
N ALA A 152 -10.94 -12.33 15.37
CA ALA A 152 -11.31 -13.10 14.17
C ALA A 152 -11.18 -12.31 12.86
N VAL A 153 -11.43 -10.99 12.88
CA VAL A 153 -11.27 -10.11 11.70
C VAL A 153 -9.82 -10.10 11.18
N ASN A 154 -8.84 -10.43 12.03
CA ASN A 154 -7.42 -10.48 11.69
C ASN A 154 -6.93 -11.90 11.34
N ASN A 155 -7.82 -12.89 11.24
CA ASN A 155 -7.43 -14.26 10.88
C ASN A 155 -6.61 -14.31 9.58
N GLY A 156 -5.49 -15.04 9.62
CA GLY A 156 -4.53 -15.15 8.52
C GLY A 156 -3.39 -14.14 8.57
N LEU A 157 -3.34 -13.23 9.56
CA LEU A 157 -2.23 -12.29 9.75
C LEU A 157 -1.18 -12.78 10.75
N GLN A 158 -1.41 -13.90 11.44
CA GLN A 158 -0.56 -14.36 12.55
C GLN A 158 0.91 -14.54 12.13
N ASP A 159 1.17 -15.16 10.97
CA ASP A 159 2.53 -15.35 10.47
C ASP A 159 3.21 -14.01 10.12
N ALA A 160 2.47 -13.08 9.51
CA ALA A 160 2.98 -11.74 9.22
C ALA A 160 3.30 -10.99 10.52
N CYS A 161 2.41 -11.02 11.51
CA CYS A 161 2.63 -10.38 12.81
C CYS A 161 3.82 -11.01 13.56
N ALA A 162 3.98 -12.33 13.50
CA ALA A 162 5.16 -13.00 14.05
C ALA A 162 6.45 -12.50 13.37
N GLN A 163 6.43 -12.34 12.04
CA GLN A 163 7.58 -11.79 11.31
C GLN A 163 7.84 -10.31 11.64
N MET A 164 6.80 -9.49 11.84
CA MET A 164 6.97 -8.10 12.31
C MET A 164 7.64 -8.05 13.68
N ARG A 165 7.31 -8.98 14.60
CA ARG A 165 7.99 -9.08 15.90
C ARG A 165 9.48 -9.39 15.74
N VAL A 166 9.86 -10.31 14.84
CA VAL A 166 11.26 -10.62 14.54
C VAL A 166 12.01 -9.38 14.03
N TRP A 167 11.43 -8.65 13.09
CA TRP A 167 12.04 -7.42 12.59
C TRP A 167 12.08 -6.32 13.63
N HIS A 168 11.01 -6.10 14.38
CA HIS A 168 11.00 -5.13 15.46
C HIS A 168 12.06 -5.46 16.52
N ASP A 169 12.17 -6.70 16.97
CA ASP A 169 13.20 -7.11 17.93
C ASP A 169 14.62 -6.87 17.42
N ALA A 170 14.86 -7.10 16.14
CA ALA A 170 16.16 -6.87 15.52
C ALA A 170 16.52 -5.37 15.38
N TYR A 171 15.54 -4.46 15.34
CA TYR A 171 15.76 -3.05 14.99
C TYR A 171 15.31 -2.03 16.05
N LYS A 172 14.53 -2.42 17.06
CA LYS A 172 13.99 -1.53 18.10
C LYS A 172 15.06 -0.82 18.93
N ALA A 173 16.22 -1.45 19.13
CA ALA A 173 17.35 -0.83 19.82
C ALA A 173 17.90 0.41 19.07
N SER A 174 17.58 0.55 17.78
CA SER A 174 17.91 1.72 16.96
C SER A 174 16.74 2.70 16.81
N GLY A 175 15.69 2.57 17.63
CA GLY A 175 14.54 3.49 17.65
C GLY A 175 13.48 3.22 16.58
N VAL A 176 13.50 2.04 15.93
CA VAL A 176 12.45 1.63 14.99
C VAL A 176 11.21 1.17 15.77
N SER A 177 10.08 1.83 15.53
CA SER A 177 8.78 1.50 16.13
C SER A 177 8.11 0.31 15.43
N MET A 178 7.24 -0.44 16.12
CA MET A 178 6.42 -1.48 15.47
C MET A 178 5.51 -0.90 14.38
N ALA A 179 4.93 0.28 14.64
CA ALA A 179 4.11 0.99 13.66
C ALA A 179 4.86 1.26 12.36
N ASP A 180 6.13 1.69 12.44
CA ASP A 180 6.96 1.91 11.26
C ASP A 180 7.41 0.59 10.61
N VAL A 181 7.65 -0.49 11.38
CA VAL A 181 7.92 -1.82 10.82
C VAL A 181 6.75 -2.25 9.94
N ILE A 182 5.52 -2.15 10.41
CA ILE A 182 4.32 -2.59 9.68
C ILE A 182 4.13 -1.76 8.40
N GLN A 183 4.17 -0.42 8.51
CA GLN A 183 3.91 0.43 7.35
C GLN A 183 5.05 0.38 6.32
N LEU A 184 6.31 0.21 6.76
CA LEU A 184 7.41 -0.05 5.85
C LEU A 184 7.27 -1.42 5.17
N ALA A 185 6.91 -2.47 5.91
CA ALA A 185 6.70 -3.80 5.36
C ALA A 185 5.62 -3.82 4.27
N ALA A 186 4.52 -3.09 4.47
CA ALA A 186 3.46 -2.98 3.48
C ALA A 186 3.93 -2.29 2.18
N ASN A 187 4.69 -1.20 2.29
CA ASN A 187 5.25 -0.51 1.11
C ASN A 187 6.36 -1.34 0.43
N VAL A 188 7.23 -2.01 1.18
CA VAL A 188 8.22 -2.95 0.61
C VAL A 188 7.50 -4.09 -0.09
N GLY A 189 6.52 -4.71 0.56
CA GLY A 189 5.69 -5.78 0.00
C GLY A 189 5.02 -5.37 -1.30
N THR A 190 4.52 -4.12 -1.37
CA THR A 190 3.93 -3.56 -2.59
C THR A 190 4.97 -3.51 -3.70
N VAL A 191 6.13 -2.89 -3.45
CA VAL A 191 7.17 -2.64 -4.47
C VAL A 191 7.84 -3.93 -4.98
N VAL A 192 7.90 -4.98 -4.15
CA VAL A 192 8.49 -6.26 -4.58
C VAL A 192 7.57 -7.09 -5.46
N CYS A 193 6.27 -6.81 -5.48
CA CYS A 193 5.40 -7.30 -6.55
C CYS A 193 5.69 -6.47 -7.82
N PRO A 194 5.98 -7.10 -8.98
CA PRO A 194 6.18 -6.37 -10.24
C PRO A 194 5.05 -5.37 -10.51
N LEU A 195 5.41 -4.19 -11.01
CA LEU A 195 4.52 -3.02 -11.20
C LEU A 195 4.02 -2.33 -9.92
N GLY A 196 4.46 -2.80 -8.75
CA GLY A 196 4.16 -2.23 -7.45
C GLY A 196 4.69 -0.81 -7.27
N PRO A 197 3.85 0.19 -6.97
CA PRO A 197 4.27 1.58 -6.86
C PRO A 197 5.14 1.82 -5.62
N ARG A 198 6.15 2.68 -5.77
CA ARG A 198 6.92 3.23 -4.64
C ARG A 198 6.12 4.36 -3.98
N VAL A 199 5.29 3.98 -3.00
CA VAL A 199 4.50 4.91 -2.20
C VAL A 199 5.41 5.66 -1.21
N ARG A 200 5.21 6.98 -1.10
CA ARG A 200 5.99 7.83 -0.19
C ARG A 200 5.85 7.33 1.24
N SER A 201 6.99 7.07 1.86
CA SER A 201 7.08 6.39 3.15
C SER A 201 7.65 7.33 4.20
N PHE A 202 6.94 7.41 5.32
CA PHE A 202 7.29 8.26 6.44
C PHE A 202 7.54 7.39 7.66
N VAL A 203 8.48 7.78 8.52
CA VAL A 203 8.86 7.05 9.75
C VAL A 203 8.91 8.00 10.94
N GLY A 204 8.86 7.45 12.15
CA GLY A 204 8.77 8.17 13.41
C GLY A 204 7.38 8.07 14.07
N ARG A 205 6.58 7.06 13.72
CA ARG A 205 5.29 6.80 14.38
C ARG A 205 5.51 6.42 15.85
N LYS A 206 4.53 6.75 16.68
CA LYS A 206 4.52 6.36 18.09
C LYS A 206 3.75 5.05 18.23
N ASP A 207 4.39 4.07 18.85
CA ASP A 207 3.76 2.79 19.16
C ASP A 207 2.64 2.93 20.20
N SER A 208 1.60 2.12 20.03
CA SER A 208 0.50 1.96 20.97
C SER A 208 0.34 0.47 21.33
N SER A 209 0.15 0.19 22.61
CA SER A 209 -0.28 -1.14 23.10
C SER A 209 -1.76 -1.15 23.50
N VAL A 210 -2.49 -0.08 23.16
CA VAL A 210 -3.94 0.00 23.36
C VAL A 210 -4.61 -0.61 22.13
N PRO A 211 -5.46 -1.64 22.29
CA PRO A 211 -6.12 -2.25 21.15
C PRO A 211 -7.05 -1.27 20.44
N ALA A 212 -7.13 -1.37 19.12
CA ALA A 212 -8.05 -0.54 18.33
C ALA A 212 -9.52 -0.80 18.73
N PRO A 213 -10.42 0.19 18.61
CA PRO A 213 -11.85 -0.05 18.76
C PRO A 213 -12.37 -1.09 17.74
N GLU A 214 -13.22 -2.01 18.19
CA GLU A 214 -13.79 -3.05 17.32
C GLU A 214 -14.82 -2.48 16.34
N GLY A 215 -15.05 -3.19 15.23
CA GLY A 215 -16.02 -2.81 14.20
C GLY A 215 -15.51 -1.76 13.19
N ASN A 216 -14.25 -1.32 13.31
CA ASN A 216 -13.65 -0.34 12.42
C ASN A 216 -12.91 -0.96 11.21
N VAL A 217 -12.72 -2.28 11.18
CA VAL A 217 -12.10 -3.01 10.06
C VAL A 217 -13.23 -3.68 9.24
N PRO A 218 -13.25 -3.54 7.91
CA PRO A 218 -14.30 -4.09 7.07
C PRO A 218 -14.20 -5.62 6.93
N GLU A 219 -15.35 -6.26 6.72
CA GLU A 219 -15.44 -7.68 6.37
C GLU A 219 -15.75 -7.86 4.88
N ALA A 220 -15.33 -9.00 4.31
CA ALA A 220 -15.54 -9.35 2.90
C ALA A 220 -17.03 -9.49 2.50
N THR A 221 -17.94 -9.57 3.48
CA THR A 221 -19.39 -9.67 3.32
C THR A 221 -20.12 -8.36 3.62
N ASP A 222 -19.39 -7.30 3.98
CA ASP A 222 -20.01 -6.04 4.37
C ASP A 222 -20.76 -5.38 3.22
N SER A 223 -21.94 -4.85 3.53
CA SER A 223 -22.74 -4.08 2.57
C SER A 223 -21.99 -2.83 2.09
N ILE A 224 -22.27 -2.40 0.86
CA ILE A 224 -21.71 -1.18 0.29
C ILE A 224 -21.95 0.06 1.18
N ASP A 225 -23.12 0.18 1.80
CA ASP A 225 -23.43 1.34 2.67
C ASP A 225 -22.54 1.35 3.93
N LYS A 226 -22.32 0.18 4.53
CA LYS A 226 -21.40 0.04 5.68
C LYS A 226 -19.98 0.41 5.26
N LEU A 227 -19.50 -0.10 4.13
CA LEU A 227 -18.15 0.19 3.62
C LEU A 227 -17.97 1.69 3.36
N LEU A 228 -18.90 2.33 2.64
CA LEU A 228 -18.79 3.75 2.33
C LEU A 228 -18.86 4.62 3.60
N SER A 229 -19.73 4.29 4.55
CA SER A 229 -19.80 5.00 5.84
C SER A 229 -18.50 4.83 6.63
N MET A 230 -17.98 3.60 6.72
CA MET A 230 -16.77 3.29 7.48
C MET A 230 -15.55 4.04 6.91
N PHE A 231 -15.37 4.05 5.60
CA PHE A 231 -14.24 4.74 4.98
C PHE A 231 -14.41 6.26 4.97
N GLN A 232 -15.65 6.78 4.92
CA GLN A 232 -15.90 8.19 5.14
C GLN A 232 -15.44 8.65 6.54
N ASP A 233 -15.69 7.84 7.58
CA ASP A 233 -15.20 8.11 8.94
C ASP A 233 -13.67 8.03 9.05
N LYS A 234 -13.03 7.35 8.08
CA LYS A 234 -11.57 7.33 7.87
C LYS A 234 -11.06 8.43 6.94
N THR A 235 -11.90 9.39 6.58
CA THR A 235 -11.60 10.48 5.64
C THR A 235 -11.25 10.02 4.23
N ILE A 236 -11.61 8.80 3.84
CA ILE A 236 -11.37 8.21 2.51
C ILE A 236 -12.68 8.28 1.71
N SER A 237 -12.63 8.78 0.49
CA SER A 237 -13.82 8.91 -0.36
C SER A 237 -14.18 7.57 -1.03
N PRO A 238 -15.38 7.42 -1.61
CA PRO A 238 -15.74 6.21 -2.36
C PRO A 238 -14.74 5.88 -3.48
N ALA A 239 -14.23 6.90 -4.20
CA ALA A 239 -13.20 6.70 -5.22
C ALA A 239 -11.86 6.27 -4.61
N GLY A 240 -11.50 6.81 -3.44
CA GLY A 240 -10.30 6.43 -2.73
C GLY A 240 -10.36 5.00 -2.17
N LEU A 241 -11.53 4.58 -1.69
CA LEU A 241 -11.77 3.19 -1.30
C LEU A 241 -11.55 2.24 -2.48
N VAL A 242 -12.13 2.54 -3.64
CA VAL A 242 -11.92 1.71 -4.85
C VAL A 242 -10.43 1.65 -5.22
N ALA A 243 -9.70 2.76 -5.11
CA ALA A 243 -8.26 2.77 -5.39
C ALA A 243 -7.48 1.84 -4.45
N LEU A 244 -7.82 1.84 -3.14
CA LEU A 244 -7.20 0.98 -2.13
C LEU A 244 -7.56 -0.50 -2.31
N VAL A 245 -8.81 -0.82 -2.62
CA VAL A 245 -9.28 -2.22 -2.84
C VAL A 245 -8.59 -2.85 -4.05
N GLY A 246 -8.07 -2.06 -4.99
CA GLY A 246 -7.18 -2.56 -6.04
C GLY A 246 -5.99 -3.39 -5.54
N ALA A 247 -5.56 -3.22 -4.28
CA ALA A 247 -4.54 -4.08 -3.65
C ALA A 247 -4.90 -5.58 -3.66
N HIS A 248 -6.17 -5.93 -3.85
CA HIS A 248 -6.60 -7.31 -4.04
C HIS A 248 -6.03 -7.97 -5.31
N THR A 249 -5.41 -7.22 -6.24
CA THR A 249 -4.60 -7.80 -7.32
C THR A 249 -3.50 -8.72 -6.80
N ALA A 250 -2.86 -8.37 -5.67
CA ALA A 250 -1.82 -9.17 -5.04
C ALA A 250 -2.34 -9.80 -3.73
N SER A 251 -3.37 -10.64 -3.81
CA SER A 251 -4.01 -11.22 -2.62
C SER A 251 -4.44 -12.69 -2.79
N GLN A 252 -4.62 -13.36 -1.65
CA GLN A 252 -5.18 -14.70 -1.52
C GLN A 252 -6.08 -14.76 -0.28
N GLN A 253 -7.14 -15.55 -0.36
CA GLN A 253 -8.08 -15.75 0.74
C GLN A 253 -7.92 -17.14 1.37
N PHE A 254 -8.07 -17.23 2.68
CA PHE A 254 -7.98 -18.50 3.42
C PHE A 254 -9.22 -18.80 4.28
N PHE A 255 -9.99 -17.78 4.64
CA PHE A 255 -11.06 -17.89 5.65
C PHE A 255 -12.44 -17.46 5.15
N PHE A 256 -12.53 -16.81 3.98
CA PHE A 256 -13.82 -16.39 3.41
C PHE A 256 -14.53 -17.57 2.76
N ASP A 257 -13.82 -18.32 1.93
CA ASP A 257 -14.24 -19.63 1.40
C ASP A 257 -13.20 -20.68 1.82
N PRO A 258 -13.38 -21.33 2.98
CA PRO A 258 -12.43 -22.33 3.48
C PRO A 258 -12.22 -23.51 2.53
N ALA A 259 -13.19 -23.84 1.68
CA ALA A 259 -13.04 -24.92 0.70
C ALA A 259 -12.08 -24.55 -0.44
N ARG A 260 -11.81 -23.26 -0.62
CA ARG A 260 -10.90 -22.70 -1.63
C ARG A 260 -9.74 -21.92 -1.01
N ALA A 261 -9.30 -22.29 0.19
CA ALA A 261 -8.20 -21.63 0.87
C ALA A 261 -6.93 -21.55 -0.02
N GLY A 262 -6.31 -20.38 -0.09
CA GLY A 262 -5.23 -20.04 -1.01
C GLY A 262 -5.67 -19.52 -2.38
N ALA A 263 -6.97 -19.51 -2.68
CA ALA A 263 -7.47 -18.95 -3.94
C ALA A 263 -7.27 -17.41 -4.00
N PRO A 264 -6.79 -16.88 -5.13
CA PRO A 264 -6.58 -15.45 -5.30
C PRO A 264 -7.87 -14.69 -5.65
N GLN A 265 -7.81 -13.36 -5.58
CA GLN A 265 -8.87 -12.46 -6.07
C GLN A 265 -8.61 -12.02 -7.54
N ASP A 266 -7.45 -12.40 -8.07
CA ASP A 266 -6.94 -12.02 -9.39
C ASP A 266 -6.27 -13.21 -10.07
N THR A 267 -6.18 -13.21 -11.40
CA THR A 267 -5.49 -14.23 -12.19
C THR A 267 -3.96 -14.14 -12.05
N THR A 268 -3.45 -12.98 -11.66
CA THR A 268 -2.02 -12.68 -11.54
C THR A 268 -1.62 -12.27 -10.11
N PRO A 269 -1.85 -13.10 -9.07
CA PRO A 269 -1.73 -12.70 -7.64
C PRO A 269 -0.32 -12.34 -7.14
N HIS A 270 0.66 -12.35 -8.03
CA HIS A 270 2.05 -12.00 -7.80
C HIS A 270 2.46 -10.72 -8.55
N ILE A 271 1.57 -10.13 -9.36
CA ILE A 271 1.77 -8.91 -10.12
C ILE A 271 0.86 -7.83 -9.53
N TRP A 272 1.36 -6.60 -9.44
CA TRP A 272 0.58 -5.45 -9.00
C TRP A 272 -0.05 -4.74 -10.21
N ASP A 273 -1.03 -5.37 -10.84
CA ASP A 273 -1.66 -4.89 -12.07
C ASP A 273 -3.14 -4.49 -11.85
N THR A 274 -3.88 -4.31 -12.94
CA THR A 274 -5.29 -3.89 -12.90
C THR A 274 -6.27 -5.01 -13.28
N ASP A 275 -5.82 -6.25 -13.39
CA ASP A 275 -6.64 -7.37 -13.86
C ASP A 275 -7.76 -7.67 -12.85
N PHE A 276 -7.50 -7.51 -11.55
CA PHE A 276 -8.50 -7.55 -10.47
C PHE A 276 -9.80 -6.79 -10.81
N TYR A 277 -9.71 -5.58 -11.36
CA TYR A 277 -10.88 -4.77 -11.69
C TYR A 277 -11.74 -5.44 -12.76
N GLY A 278 -11.11 -5.96 -13.82
CA GLY A 278 -11.81 -6.66 -14.91
C GLY A 278 -12.33 -8.03 -14.48
N ASN A 279 -11.51 -8.79 -13.76
CA ASN A 279 -11.82 -10.13 -13.25
C ASN A 279 -13.02 -10.13 -12.30
N THR A 280 -13.17 -9.09 -11.48
CA THR A 280 -14.32 -8.94 -10.58
C THR A 280 -15.63 -8.72 -11.33
N LEU A 281 -15.60 -7.99 -12.46
CA LEU A 281 -16.78 -7.60 -13.23
C LEU A 281 -17.39 -8.74 -14.06
N GLN A 282 -16.62 -9.79 -14.36
CA GLN A 282 -17.09 -10.90 -15.20
C GLN A 282 -18.32 -11.59 -14.60
N GLU A 283 -19.28 -12.03 -15.41
CA GLU A 283 -20.47 -12.74 -14.89
C GLU A 283 -20.07 -14.02 -14.15
N VAL A 284 -19.20 -14.81 -14.79
CA VAL A 284 -18.52 -15.97 -14.22
C VAL A 284 -17.09 -15.57 -13.93
N ALA A 285 -16.65 -15.76 -12.69
CA ALA A 285 -15.27 -15.47 -12.32
C ALA A 285 -14.30 -16.39 -13.11
N PRO A 286 -13.16 -15.88 -13.60
CA PRO A 286 -12.09 -16.70 -14.14
C PRO A 286 -11.79 -17.92 -13.26
N ASN A 287 -11.34 -19.01 -13.89
CA ASN A 287 -11.06 -20.22 -13.14
C ASN A 287 -10.00 -19.96 -12.06
N GLY A 288 -10.20 -20.52 -10.87
CA GLY A 288 -9.25 -20.36 -9.76
C GLY A 288 -9.46 -19.14 -8.87
N ILE A 289 -10.14 -18.07 -9.31
CA ILE A 289 -10.32 -16.85 -8.48
C ILE A 289 -11.56 -16.92 -7.57
N VAL A 290 -11.49 -16.26 -6.40
CA VAL A 290 -12.60 -16.02 -5.46
C VAL A 290 -12.86 -14.52 -5.41
N ARG A 291 -14.12 -14.12 -5.60
CA ARG A 291 -14.56 -12.74 -5.43
C ARG A 291 -15.22 -12.57 -4.08
N PHE A 292 -14.85 -11.51 -3.35
CA PHE A 292 -15.57 -11.12 -2.14
C PHE A 292 -16.89 -10.43 -2.51
N ASP A 293 -17.90 -10.61 -1.66
CA ASP A 293 -19.21 -9.95 -1.86
C ASP A 293 -19.05 -8.43 -1.83
N SER A 294 -18.17 -7.91 -0.97
CA SER A 294 -17.80 -6.50 -0.88
C SER A 294 -17.23 -5.95 -2.19
N ASP A 295 -16.35 -6.71 -2.85
CA ASP A 295 -15.70 -6.29 -4.10
C ASP A 295 -16.72 -6.24 -5.24
N VAL A 296 -17.59 -7.26 -5.32
CA VAL A 296 -18.69 -7.28 -6.28
C VAL A 296 -19.64 -6.10 -6.04
N ALA A 297 -19.99 -5.80 -4.78
CA ALA A 297 -20.85 -4.67 -4.45
C ALA A 297 -20.22 -3.32 -4.85
N LEU A 298 -18.94 -3.12 -4.52
CA LEU A 298 -18.17 -1.92 -4.91
C LEU A 298 -18.08 -1.76 -6.43
N SER A 299 -17.91 -2.86 -7.17
CA SER A 299 -17.78 -2.82 -8.63
C SER A 299 -19.06 -2.38 -9.36
N ARG A 300 -20.23 -2.60 -8.73
CA ARG A 300 -21.55 -2.39 -9.34
C ARG A 300 -22.30 -1.18 -8.81
N ASP A 301 -21.98 -0.69 -7.61
CA ASP A 301 -22.72 0.42 -7.00
C ASP A 301 -22.53 1.74 -7.80
N PRO A 302 -23.59 2.54 -8.02
CA PRO A 302 -23.50 3.81 -8.76
C PRO A 302 -22.52 4.85 -8.16
N ARG A 303 -22.19 4.74 -6.88
CA ARG A 303 -21.27 5.65 -6.18
C ARG A 303 -19.80 5.33 -6.45
N THR A 304 -19.49 4.10 -6.87
CA THR A 304 -18.12 3.58 -7.00
C THR A 304 -17.79 2.98 -8.37
N SER A 305 -18.78 2.49 -9.12
CA SER A 305 -18.61 1.79 -10.39
C SER A 305 -17.86 2.59 -11.46
N SER A 306 -18.04 3.92 -11.51
CA SER A 306 -17.27 4.77 -12.43
C SER A 306 -15.77 4.79 -12.12
N SER A 307 -15.40 4.77 -10.84
CA SER A 307 -14.00 4.70 -10.43
C SER A 307 -13.44 3.30 -10.69
N TRP A 308 -14.24 2.26 -10.46
CA TRP A 308 -13.87 0.87 -10.73
C TRP A 308 -13.51 0.66 -12.20
N GLN A 309 -14.41 1.07 -13.11
CA GLN A 309 -14.17 1.02 -14.56
C GLN A 309 -12.99 1.90 -14.97
N GLY A 310 -12.81 3.05 -14.33
CA GLY A 310 -11.73 3.98 -14.63
C GLY A 310 -10.32 3.45 -14.33
N PHE A 311 -10.19 2.45 -13.44
CA PHE A 311 -8.89 1.83 -13.14
C PHE A 311 -8.58 0.61 -14.00
N GLN A 312 -9.58 0.00 -14.64
CA GLN A 312 -9.38 -1.15 -15.51
C GLN A 312 -8.45 -0.80 -16.70
N GLY A 313 -7.31 -1.49 -16.81
CA GLY A 313 -6.32 -1.26 -17.85
C GLY A 313 -5.53 0.05 -17.70
N ALA A 314 -5.73 0.80 -16.61
CA ALA A 314 -5.16 2.13 -16.40
C ALA A 314 -4.06 2.12 -15.32
N GLN A 315 -3.04 1.27 -15.47
CA GLN A 315 -1.99 1.02 -14.47
C GLN A 315 -1.41 2.29 -13.83
N GLY A 316 -0.94 3.25 -14.65
CA GLY A 316 -0.32 4.47 -14.12
C GLY A 316 -1.31 5.37 -13.38
N PHE A 317 -2.57 5.37 -13.80
CA PHE A 317 -3.62 6.15 -13.14
C PHE A 317 -4.03 5.52 -11.80
N TRP A 318 -4.22 4.21 -11.78
CA TRP A 318 -4.50 3.47 -10.54
C TRP A 318 -3.33 3.57 -9.56
N ALA A 319 -2.09 3.36 -10.02
CA ALA A 319 -0.90 3.50 -9.17
C ALA A 319 -0.81 4.88 -8.51
N PHE A 320 -1.12 5.95 -9.26
CA PHE A 320 -1.20 7.30 -8.71
C PHE A 320 -2.30 7.42 -7.65
N ALA A 321 -3.52 6.95 -7.93
CA ALA A 321 -4.64 7.01 -6.99
C ALA A 321 -4.37 6.18 -5.72
N TYR A 322 -3.88 4.95 -5.88
CA TYR A 322 -3.48 4.06 -4.80
C TYR A 322 -2.43 4.70 -3.91
N GLY A 323 -1.35 5.23 -4.49
CA GLY A 323 -0.27 5.86 -3.71
C GLY A 323 -0.75 7.06 -2.88
N GLN A 324 -1.67 7.86 -3.41
CA GLN A 324 -2.26 8.96 -2.64
C GLN A 324 -3.06 8.47 -1.44
N GLU A 325 -3.95 7.50 -1.67
CA GLU A 325 -4.85 7.00 -0.64
C GLU A 325 -4.11 6.11 0.36
N TYR A 326 -3.05 5.42 -0.04
CA TYR A 326 -2.21 4.65 0.87
C TYR A 326 -1.38 5.56 1.79
N VAL A 327 -0.92 6.72 1.31
CA VAL A 327 -0.33 7.74 2.21
C VAL A 327 -1.36 8.20 3.25
N ARG A 328 -2.61 8.49 2.84
CA ARG A 328 -3.70 8.83 3.79
C ARG A 328 -3.95 7.69 4.79
N LEU A 329 -4.08 6.46 4.30
CA LEU A 329 -4.31 5.26 5.10
C LEU A 329 -3.20 5.05 6.14
N SER A 330 -1.94 5.07 5.72
CA SER A 330 -0.76 4.85 6.59
C SER A 330 -0.51 5.95 7.63
N LEU A 331 -1.36 6.99 7.65
CA LEU A 331 -1.32 8.11 8.58
C LEU A 331 -2.59 8.23 9.44
N LEU A 332 -3.58 7.35 9.26
CA LEU A 332 -4.75 7.31 10.14
C LEU A 332 -4.31 7.06 11.59
N GLY A 333 -4.88 7.80 12.55
CA GLY A 333 -4.51 7.71 13.97
C GLY A 333 -3.13 8.27 14.34
N VAL A 334 -2.27 8.63 13.38
CA VAL A 334 -0.95 9.19 13.67
C VAL A 334 -1.11 10.62 14.19
N SER A 335 -0.69 10.84 15.43
CA SER A 335 -0.86 12.13 16.13
C SER A 335 0.29 13.11 15.93
N ASN A 336 1.45 12.65 15.43
CA ASN A 336 2.68 13.42 15.27
C ASN A 336 3.15 13.48 13.81
N ILE A 337 2.23 13.68 12.86
CA ILE A 337 2.53 13.67 11.42
C ILE A 337 3.58 14.72 11.07
N ASN A 338 3.54 15.88 11.73
CA ASN A 338 4.49 16.95 11.50
C ASN A 338 5.94 16.60 11.92
N ASP A 339 6.10 15.64 12.83
CA ASP A 339 7.40 15.21 13.36
C ASP A 339 7.99 14.03 12.58
N LEU A 340 7.25 13.45 11.63
CA LEU A 340 7.73 12.33 10.83
C LEU A 340 8.89 12.74 9.91
N THR A 341 9.71 11.75 9.56
CA THR A 341 10.77 11.88 8.57
C THR A 341 10.40 11.12 7.31
N GLU A 342 10.52 11.75 6.14
CA GLU A 342 10.36 11.04 4.88
C GLU A 342 11.58 10.18 4.57
N CYS A 343 11.35 8.87 4.44
CA CYS A 343 12.37 7.88 4.14
C CYS A 343 12.04 7.05 2.90
N THR A 344 11.27 7.59 1.95
CA THR A 344 10.92 6.89 0.70
C THR A 344 12.14 6.34 -0.05
N LYS A 345 13.28 7.04 0.04
CA LYS A 345 14.57 6.65 -0.55
C LYS A 345 15.04 5.25 -0.14
N VAL A 346 14.55 4.70 0.97
CA VAL A 346 14.95 3.38 1.50
C VAL A 346 14.23 2.21 0.84
N LEU A 347 13.12 2.47 0.14
CA LEU A 347 12.34 1.43 -0.51
C LEU A 347 13.15 0.80 -1.66
N PRO A 348 12.92 -0.50 -1.96
CA PRO A 348 13.46 -1.14 -3.15
C PRO A 348 13.20 -0.35 -4.43
N GLU A 349 14.01 -0.61 -5.44
CA GLU A 349 13.81 -0.03 -6.77
C GLU A 349 12.50 -0.53 -7.39
N PHE A 350 11.89 0.33 -8.22
CA PHE A 350 10.66 0.01 -8.92
C PHE A 350 10.91 -1.08 -9.97
N ILE A 351 10.08 -2.12 -9.96
CA ILE A 351 10.14 -3.22 -10.93
C ILE A 351 9.16 -2.93 -12.06
N SER A 352 9.65 -2.38 -13.17
CA SER A 352 8.82 -1.96 -14.31
C SER A 352 8.47 -3.08 -15.30
N THR A 353 9.02 -4.27 -15.12
CA THR A 353 8.87 -5.41 -16.03
C THR A 353 8.29 -6.60 -15.30
N VAL A 354 7.32 -7.27 -15.92
CA VAL A 354 6.88 -8.61 -15.50
C VAL A 354 7.90 -9.62 -16.03
N PRO A 355 8.59 -10.40 -15.18
CA PRO A 355 9.52 -11.44 -15.63
C PRO A 355 8.91 -12.40 -16.64
N ALA A 356 9.65 -12.72 -17.71
CA ALA A 356 9.22 -13.70 -18.71
C ALA A 356 9.11 -15.11 -18.09
N GLY A 357 8.01 -15.82 -18.36
CA GLY A 357 7.75 -17.16 -17.81
C GLY A 357 6.86 -17.19 -16.56
N LEU A 358 6.37 -16.02 -16.13
CA LEU A 358 5.23 -15.91 -15.23
C LEU A 358 3.97 -16.20 -16.05
N ASP A 359 3.52 -17.44 -15.97
CA ASP A 359 2.46 -18.01 -16.77
C ASP A 359 1.17 -17.18 -16.60
N THR A 360 0.79 -16.49 -17.66
CA THR A 360 -0.53 -15.86 -17.83
C THR A 360 -1.44 -16.92 -18.41
N ASN A 361 -1.82 -17.91 -17.58
CA ASN A 361 -2.78 -18.93 -17.95
C ASN A 361 -4.09 -18.75 -17.18
#